data_AF-A0A1Y6CGP6-F1
#
_entry.id   AF-A0A1Y6CGP6-F1
#
_cell.length_a   1.000
_cell.length_b   1.000
_cell.length_c   1.000
_cell.angle_alpha   90.00
_cell.angle_beta   90.00
_cell.angle_gamma   90.00
#
_symmetry.space_group_name_H-M   'P 1'
#
loop_
_entity.id
_entity.type
_entity.pdbx_description
1 polymer ?
#
loop_
_entity_poly.entity_id
_entity_poly.type
_entity_poly.pdbx_seq_one_letter_code
_entity_poly.pdbx_strand_id
1 'polypeptide(L)'
;MRRRLSGLVLALLALLRVRRPGPQPQATPRRVAIVRFGGLGDVVVATGLAQSVRRRWPEAEIVFVTGAAAAPLLAHHPAIDRLAVVEPRPFGRDLAAFRACRRQLAEATAPGVDLLLFLHNDLPTLLLAGGVPARWRAGHDVNGRGFGFRLSHPVPLYVGDHPLAGRNVGRHLNELFHDLLRGFLGQPALPAEPPLLRVTDAERAEAEAWLSAPVVAAGPAVLLPCGTDPIKLWPAGRYAELAEALAEDGRPVVVLGGPAERTLAPAFASAPLRFAAGELTLRRSLAVLSQAALVVGNDTGLLHAAAALGQATLGLFGPTAWWAFGYAGDAGRRNRVLRTDLPCVPCFASVCRLLPPERRGETPPCLDDLAVGTVAEAARALARPAAAGEGAAP
;
A
#
# COMPACT_ATOMS: atom_id res chain seq x y z
N MET A 1 -4.92 -34.87 6.83
CA MET A 1 -3.51 -35.25 6.59
C MET A 1 -2.61 -34.19 5.91
N ARG A 2 -3.14 -33.08 5.36
CA ARG A 2 -2.36 -32.06 4.60
C ARG A 2 -1.59 -31.00 5.43
N ARG A 3 -1.75 -30.93 6.76
CA ARG A 3 -1.12 -29.92 7.63
C ARG A 3 0.12 -30.39 8.41
N ARG A 4 0.44 -31.69 8.40
CA ARG A 4 1.43 -32.28 9.33
C ARG A 4 2.85 -32.41 8.76
N LEU A 5 2.99 -32.64 7.44
CA LEU A 5 4.30 -32.81 6.80
C LEU A 5 5.10 -31.49 6.68
N SER A 6 4.42 -30.34 6.55
CA SER A 6 5.07 -29.03 6.61
C SER A 6 5.51 -28.67 8.03
N GLY A 7 4.72 -29.02 9.04
CA GLY A 7 5.01 -28.72 10.45
C GLY A 7 6.30 -29.37 10.97
N LEU A 8 6.62 -30.59 10.54
CA LEU A 8 7.80 -31.32 11.02
C LEU A 8 9.11 -30.74 10.47
N VAL A 9 9.12 -30.36 9.18
CA VAL A 9 10.27 -29.68 8.55
C VAL A 9 10.46 -28.29 9.14
N LEU A 10 9.36 -27.60 9.46
CA LEU A 10 9.37 -26.29 10.13
C LEU A 10 9.89 -26.39 11.57
N ALA A 11 9.51 -27.43 12.31
CA ALA A 11 10.01 -27.69 13.66
C ALA A 11 11.51 -28.04 13.67
N LEU A 12 11.98 -28.82 12.69
CA LEU A 12 13.41 -29.14 12.52
C LEU A 12 14.24 -27.91 12.14
N LEU A 13 13.70 -26.98 11.35
CA LEU A 13 14.36 -25.70 11.04
C LEU A 13 14.36 -24.72 12.23
N ALA A 14 13.36 -24.80 13.13
CA ALA A 14 13.30 -24.01 14.35
C ALA A 14 14.29 -24.47 15.44
N LEU A 15 14.70 -25.74 15.42
CA LEU A 15 15.74 -26.28 16.31
C LEU A 15 17.16 -25.79 15.97
N LEU A 16 17.35 -25.17 14.80
CA LEU A 16 18.59 -24.48 14.44
C LEU A 16 18.64 -23.12 15.16
N ARG A 17 19.17 -23.15 16.39
CA ARG A 17 19.56 -22.03 17.27
C ARG A 17 19.12 -20.64 16.78
N VAL A 18 18.19 -20.02 17.51
CA VAL A 18 17.93 -18.58 17.50
C VAL A 18 19.27 -17.84 17.57
N ARG A 19 19.73 -17.27 16.45
CA ARG A 19 20.85 -16.32 16.50
C ARG A 19 20.34 -15.11 17.25
N ARG A 20 21.04 -14.71 18.32
CA ARG A 20 20.89 -13.38 18.91
C ARG A 20 21.02 -12.36 17.76
N PRO A 21 20.28 -11.24 17.80
CA PRO A 21 20.46 -10.17 16.83
C PRO A 21 21.95 -9.88 16.68
N GLY A 22 22.41 -9.72 15.44
CA GLY A 22 23.76 -9.25 15.19
C GLY A 22 24.01 -7.95 15.96
N PRO A 23 25.26 -7.67 16.34
CA PRO A 23 25.57 -6.38 16.93
C PRO A 23 25.13 -5.28 15.98
N GLN A 24 24.67 -4.16 16.55
CA GLN A 24 24.30 -2.98 15.79
C GLN A 24 25.45 -2.60 14.85
N PRO A 25 25.14 -2.27 13.58
CA PRO A 25 26.15 -2.00 12.58
C PRO A 25 26.96 -0.76 12.98
N GLN A 26 28.29 -0.90 13.03
CA GLN A 26 29.20 0.25 13.22
C GLN A 26 29.46 0.99 11.91
N ALA A 27 29.20 0.36 10.76
CA ALA A 27 29.48 0.90 9.43
C ALA A 27 28.19 1.30 8.69
N THR A 28 28.25 2.45 8.01
CA THR A 28 27.18 2.93 7.14
C THR A 28 27.02 2.04 5.91
N PRO A 29 25.81 1.51 5.62
CA PRO A 29 25.53 0.80 4.38
C PRO A 29 25.76 1.70 3.17
N ARG A 30 26.51 1.22 2.17
CA ARG A 30 26.65 1.88 0.87
C ARG A 30 25.61 1.40 -0.13
N ARG A 31 25.06 0.19 0.07
CA ARG A 31 24.02 -0.36 -0.80
C ARG A 31 22.91 -1.04 -0.02
N VAL A 32 21.67 -0.63 -0.26
CA VAL A 32 20.49 -1.09 0.46
C VAL A 32 19.49 -1.68 -0.52
N ALA A 33 19.05 -2.92 -0.29
CA ALA A 33 17.91 -3.50 -0.99
C ALA A 33 16.65 -3.39 -0.14
N ILE A 34 15.56 -2.89 -0.73
CA ILE A 34 14.21 -2.95 -0.17
C ILE A 34 13.39 -3.92 -1.03
N VAL A 35 12.80 -4.94 -0.43
CA VAL A 35 12.05 -5.96 -1.16
C VAL A 35 10.59 -6.00 -0.71
N ARG A 36 9.66 -5.71 -1.62
CA ARG A 36 8.20 -5.79 -1.40
C ARG A 36 7.48 -6.22 -2.68
N PHE A 37 6.75 -7.33 -2.61
CA PHE A 37 6.00 -7.96 -3.72
C PHE A 37 4.47 -7.93 -3.50
N GLY A 38 3.99 -7.04 -2.63
CA GLY A 38 2.58 -6.97 -2.25
C GLY A 38 1.69 -6.31 -3.29
N GLY A 39 0.43 -6.08 -2.93
CA GLY A 39 -0.49 -5.30 -3.76
C GLY A 39 0.01 -3.86 -3.94
N LEU A 40 -0.58 -3.13 -4.90
CA LEU A 40 -0.20 -1.75 -5.21
C LEU A 40 -0.11 -0.88 -3.95
N GLY A 41 -1.11 -0.96 -3.06
CA GLY A 41 -1.14 -0.18 -1.82
C GLY A 41 0.06 -0.45 -0.91
N ASP A 42 0.45 -1.70 -0.71
CA ASP A 42 1.60 -2.03 0.15
C ASP A 42 2.93 -1.52 -0.43
N VAL A 43 3.06 -1.53 -1.76
CA VAL A 43 4.25 -1.00 -2.45
C VAL A 43 4.30 0.51 -2.32
N VAL A 44 3.15 1.20 -2.46
CA VAL A 44 3.07 2.64 -2.16
C VAL A 44 3.47 2.92 -0.72
N VAL A 45 2.91 2.20 0.25
CA VAL A 45 3.23 2.40 1.68
C VAL A 45 4.73 2.19 1.94
N ALA A 46 5.37 1.21 1.30
CA ALA A 46 6.80 0.95 1.44
C ALA A 46 7.72 2.06 0.92
N THR A 47 7.22 3.00 0.10
CA THR A 47 8.00 4.17 -0.34
C THR A 47 8.37 5.12 0.80
N GLY A 48 7.61 5.12 1.89
CA GLY A 48 7.97 5.85 3.12
C GLY A 48 9.31 5.36 3.67
N LEU A 49 9.50 4.05 3.76
CA LEU A 49 10.75 3.46 4.21
C LEU A 49 11.92 3.81 3.26
N ALA A 50 11.69 3.82 1.95
CA ALA A 50 12.72 4.22 0.98
C ALA A 50 13.20 5.66 1.22
N GLN A 51 12.28 6.59 1.54
CA GLN A 51 12.64 7.96 1.89
C GLN A 51 13.43 8.04 3.18
N SER A 52 13.04 7.32 4.23
CA SER A 52 13.80 7.26 5.49
C SER A 52 15.22 6.72 5.28
N VAL A 53 15.39 5.71 4.42
CA VAL A 53 16.71 5.19 4.04
C VAL A 53 17.53 6.27 3.31
N ARG A 54 16.98 6.93 2.30
CA ARG A 54 17.68 8.02 1.57
C ARG A 54 18.06 9.18 2.48
N ARG A 55 17.16 9.62 3.37
CA ARG A 55 17.47 10.70 4.33
C ARG A 55 18.58 10.29 5.29
N ARG A 56 18.56 9.03 5.75
CA ARG A 56 19.54 8.52 6.71
C ARG A 56 20.92 8.33 6.07
N TRP A 57 20.95 7.87 4.82
CA TRP A 57 22.17 7.60 4.05
C TRP A 57 22.04 8.19 2.64
N PRO A 58 22.30 9.50 2.47
CA PRO A 58 22.14 10.20 1.19
C PRO A 58 22.95 9.62 0.04
N GLU A 59 24.12 9.03 0.33
CA GLU A 59 25.04 8.46 -0.65
C GLU A 59 24.85 6.95 -0.90
N ALA A 60 23.92 6.29 -0.19
CA ALA A 60 23.71 4.86 -0.38
C ALA A 60 22.95 4.58 -1.68
N GLU A 61 23.39 3.60 -2.47
CA GLU A 61 22.60 3.09 -3.59
C GLU A 61 21.40 2.29 -3.05
N ILE A 62 20.19 2.69 -3.41
CA ILE A 62 18.93 2.07 -2.99
C ILE A 62 18.35 1.30 -4.17
N VAL A 63 18.35 -0.02 -4.04
CA VAL A 63 17.72 -0.95 -4.97
C VAL A 63 16.34 -1.34 -4.43
N PHE A 64 15.27 -0.99 -5.13
CA PHE A 64 13.92 -1.41 -4.77
C PHE A 64 13.49 -2.57 -5.66
N VAL A 65 13.09 -3.70 -5.06
CA VAL A 65 12.64 -4.90 -5.78
C VAL A 65 11.16 -5.12 -5.56
N THR A 66 10.40 -5.20 -6.65
CA THR A 66 8.95 -5.47 -6.64
C THR A 66 8.49 -6.26 -7.86
N GLY A 67 7.21 -6.62 -7.92
CA GLY A 67 6.60 -7.32 -9.07
C GLY A 67 6.23 -6.37 -10.21
N ALA A 68 6.03 -6.91 -11.42
CA ALA A 68 5.82 -6.12 -12.63
C ALA A 68 4.57 -5.22 -12.55
N ALA A 69 3.51 -5.69 -11.89
CA ALA A 69 2.28 -4.92 -11.73
C ALA A 69 2.48 -3.62 -10.93
N ALA A 70 3.36 -3.63 -9.93
CA ALA A 70 3.59 -2.50 -9.04
C ALA A 70 4.80 -1.64 -9.44
N ALA A 71 5.72 -2.19 -10.25
CA ALA A 71 6.93 -1.50 -10.70
C ALA A 71 6.67 -0.09 -11.28
N PRO A 72 5.62 0.16 -12.10
CA PRO A 72 5.37 1.50 -12.63
C PRO A 72 5.05 2.55 -11.54
N LEU A 73 4.58 2.16 -10.35
CA LEU A 73 4.41 3.11 -9.23
C LEU A 73 5.73 3.79 -8.88
N LEU A 74 6.83 3.04 -8.90
CA LEU A 74 8.13 3.45 -8.40
C LEU A 74 8.99 4.16 -9.45
N ALA A 75 8.51 4.27 -10.69
CA ALA A 75 9.21 5.02 -11.73
C ALA A 75 9.41 6.48 -11.29
N HIS A 76 10.63 6.99 -11.46
CA HIS A 76 11.05 8.34 -11.09
C HIS A 76 11.00 8.66 -9.58
N HIS A 77 10.93 7.66 -8.71
CA HIS A 77 10.93 7.90 -7.27
C HIS A 77 12.32 8.43 -6.80
N PRO A 78 12.39 9.58 -6.09
CA PRO A 78 13.66 10.27 -5.82
C PRO A 78 14.59 9.54 -4.86
N ALA A 79 14.06 8.62 -4.04
CA ALA A 79 14.85 7.81 -3.12
C ALA A 79 15.32 6.48 -3.72
N ILE A 80 14.96 6.13 -4.96
CA ILE A 80 15.27 4.81 -5.56
C ILE A 80 16.22 5.02 -6.72
N ASP A 81 17.45 4.50 -6.62
CA ASP A 81 18.44 4.61 -7.70
C ASP A 81 18.23 3.51 -8.74
N ARG A 82 17.82 2.32 -8.30
CA ARG A 82 17.59 1.17 -9.16
C ARG A 82 16.31 0.46 -8.81
N LEU A 83 15.39 0.41 -9.77
CA LEU A 83 14.19 -0.41 -9.70
C LEU A 83 14.47 -1.77 -10.35
N ALA A 84 14.19 -2.86 -9.64
CA ALA A 84 14.29 -4.21 -10.17
C ALA A 84 12.95 -4.93 -10.11
N VAL A 85 12.61 -5.62 -11.20
CA VAL A 85 11.35 -6.34 -11.33
C VAL A 85 11.61 -7.84 -11.18
N VAL A 86 11.02 -8.45 -10.16
CA VAL A 86 11.09 -9.89 -9.93
C VAL A 86 9.71 -10.38 -9.52
N GLU A 87 9.22 -11.40 -10.23
CA GLU A 87 7.95 -12.04 -9.88
C GLU A 87 8.16 -12.99 -8.69
N PRO A 88 7.42 -12.81 -7.58
CA PRO A 88 7.58 -13.66 -6.42
C PRO A 88 7.13 -15.09 -6.74
N ARG A 89 8.01 -16.05 -6.46
CA ARG A 89 7.66 -17.47 -6.40
C ARG A 89 7.98 -17.97 -4.98
N PRO A 90 7.07 -17.76 -4.01
CA PRO A 90 7.29 -18.17 -2.63
C PRO A 90 7.54 -19.68 -2.51
N PHE A 91 8.20 -20.08 -1.43
CA PHE A 91 8.50 -21.49 -1.20
C PHE A 91 7.22 -22.33 -1.16
N GLY A 92 7.18 -23.40 -1.96
CA GLY A 92 6.00 -24.24 -2.12
C GLY A 92 6.30 -25.52 -2.88
N ARG A 93 5.31 -26.03 -3.62
CA ARG A 93 5.43 -27.29 -4.38
C ARG A 93 6.41 -27.19 -5.55
N ASP A 94 6.50 -26.03 -6.17
CA ASP A 94 7.41 -25.79 -7.29
C ASP A 94 8.76 -25.24 -6.80
N LEU A 95 9.66 -26.17 -6.43
CA LEU A 95 11.00 -25.82 -5.96
C LEU A 95 11.88 -25.24 -7.07
N ALA A 96 11.63 -25.57 -8.33
CA ALA A 96 12.39 -25.05 -9.45
C ALA A 96 12.07 -23.56 -9.66
N ALA A 97 10.80 -23.18 -9.66
CA ALA A 97 10.37 -21.78 -9.72
C ALA A 97 10.88 -20.97 -8.52
N PHE A 98 10.84 -21.54 -7.30
CA PHE A 98 11.42 -20.90 -6.12
C PHE A 98 12.94 -20.64 -6.26
N ARG A 99 13.70 -21.64 -6.74
CA ARG A 99 15.16 -21.48 -6.97
C ARG A 99 15.46 -20.46 -8.07
N ALA A 100 14.68 -20.45 -9.16
CA ALA A 100 14.80 -19.49 -10.23
C ALA A 100 14.53 -18.06 -9.72
N CYS A 101 13.46 -17.85 -8.94
CA CYS A 101 13.16 -16.57 -8.31
C CYS A 101 14.27 -16.12 -7.35
N ARG A 102 14.85 -17.02 -6.56
CA ARG A 102 16.02 -16.69 -5.72
C ARG A 102 17.23 -16.26 -6.54
N ARG A 103 17.47 -16.88 -7.70
CA ARG A 103 18.56 -16.48 -8.60
C ARG A 103 18.29 -15.10 -9.21
N GLN A 104 17.06 -14.85 -9.66
CA GLN A 104 16.65 -13.53 -10.15
C GLN A 104 16.82 -12.44 -9.08
N LEU A 105 16.53 -12.75 -7.80
CA LEU A 105 16.80 -11.82 -6.70
C LEU A 105 18.29 -11.54 -6.52
N ALA A 106 19.14 -12.56 -6.64
CA ALA A 106 20.59 -12.40 -6.58
C ALA A 106 21.11 -11.52 -7.72
N GLU A 107 20.63 -11.75 -8.94
CA GLU A 107 20.97 -10.98 -10.15
C GLU A 107 20.48 -9.52 -10.05
N ALA A 108 19.23 -9.32 -9.61
CA ALA A 108 18.63 -8.00 -9.39
C ALA A 108 19.40 -7.16 -8.35
N THR A 109 20.03 -7.83 -7.38
CA THR A 109 20.80 -7.20 -6.30
C THR A 109 22.31 -7.33 -6.49
N ALA A 110 22.79 -7.80 -7.65
CA ALA A 110 24.21 -7.96 -7.94
C ALA A 110 24.96 -6.60 -7.93
N PRO A 111 26.21 -6.54 -7.44
CA PRO A 111 27.04 -7.65 -6.94
C PRO A 111 26.73 -8.15 -5.51
N GLY A 112 25.71 -7.59 -4.86
CA GLY A 112 25.32 -7.82 -3.47
C GLY A 112 24.92 -6.51 -2.81
N VAL A 113 24.40 -6.57 -1.59
CA VAL A 113 24.02 -5.39 -0.80
C VAL A 113 24.57 -5.46 0.61
N ASP A 114 24.77 -4.30 1.25
CA ASP A 114 25.14 -4.27 2.66
C ASP A 114 23.93 -4.61 3.52
N LEU A 115 22.80 -3.96 3.26
CA LEU A 115 21.56 -4.12 4.02
C LEU A 115 20.42 -4.58 3.11
N LEU A 116 19.73 -5.63 3.53
CA LEU A 116 18.44 -6.04 3.00
C LEU A 116 17.33 -5.70 4.00
N LEU A 117 16.36 -4.90 3.59
CA LEU A 117 15.09 -4.63 4.27
C LEU A 117 13.99 -5.46 3.58
N PHE A 118 13.62 -6.60 4.18
CA PHE A 118 12.67 -7.54 3.58
C PHE A 118 11.27 -7.35 4.18
N LEU A 119 10.35 -6.78 3.39
CA LEU A 119 9.07 -6.27 3.89
C LEU A 119 7.93 -7.30 3.83
N HIS A 120 8.24 -8.59 3.97
CA HIS A 120 7.24 -9.65 3.96
C HIS A 120 7.24 -10.42 5.27
N ASN A 121 6.04 -10.75 5.69
CA ASN A 121 5.77 -11.32 6.99
C ASN A 121 5.40 -12.80 6.91
N ASP A 122 4.97 -13.32 5.76
CA ASP A 122 4.71 -14.75 5.59
C ASP A 122 6.02 -15.53 5.39
N LEU A 123 6.06 -16.73 5.97
CA LEU A 123 7.26 -17.55 5.93
C LEU A 123 7.64 -18.03 4.51
N PRO A 124 6.71 -18.49 3.66
CA PRO A 124 7.04 -18.91 2.29
C PRO A 124 7.81 -17.86 1.49
N THR A 125 7.41 -16.59 1.61
CA THR A 125 8.05 -15.47 0.92
C THR A 125 9.35 -15.05 1.60
N LEU A 126 9.42 -15.07 2.93
CA LEU A 126 10.66 -14.76 3.67
C LEU A 126 11.85 -15.64 3.26
N LEU A 127 11.61 -16.88 2.86
CA LEU A 127 12.67 -17.78 2.39
C LEU A 127 13.37 -17.29 1.10
N LEU A 128 12.75 -16.39 0.34
CA LEU A 128 13.38 -15.74 -0.81
C LEU A 128 14.51 -14.78 -0.41
N ALA A 129 14.48 -14.23 0.81
CA ALA A 129 15.54 -13.34 1.32
C ALA A 129 16.93 -14.01 1.32
N GLY A 130 16.97 -15.35 1.41
CA GLY A 130 18.21 -16.12 1.29
C GLY A 130 18.79 -16.17 -0.13
N GLY A 131 18.07 -15.70 -1.16
CA GLY A 131 18.60 -15.50 -2.51
C GLY A 131 19.41 -14.21 -2.65
N VAL A 132 19.16 -13.20 -1.82
CA VAL A 132 19.87 -11.92 -1.86
C VAL A 132 21.22 -12.04 -1.12
N PRO A 133 22.36 -11.80 -1.80
CA PRO A 133 23.66 -11.70 -1.16
C PRO A 133 23.72 -10.40 -0.33
N ALA A 134 23.43 -10.51 0.97
CA ALA A 134 23.40 -9.38 1.90
C ALA A 134 24.29 -9.61 3.12
N ARG A 135 25.02 -8.57 3.56
CA ARG A 135 25.76 -8.61 4.83
C ARG A 135 24.80 -8.63 6.02
N TRP A 136 23.78 -7.78 5.98
CA TRP A 136 22.74 -7.67 7.00
C TRP A 136 21.35 -7.87 6.40
N ARG A 137 20.49 -8.56 7.13
CA ARG A 137 19.09 -8.83 6.74
C ARG A 137 18.17 -8.46 7.89
N ALA A 138 17.41 -7.40 7.70
CA ALA A 138 16.36 -6.96 8.61
C ALA A 138 14.99 -7.38 8.08
N GLY A 139 14.15 -7.91 8.97
CA GLY A 139 12.83 -8.43 8.64
C GLY A 139 12.05 -8.78 9.90
N HIS A 140 10.76 -9.03 9.77
CA HIS A 140 9.91 -9.32 10.92
C HIS A 140 10.02 -10.79 11.36
N ASP A 141 10.26 -11.00 12.65
CA ASP A 141 10.06 -12.27 13.33
C ASP A 141 8.63 -12.35 13.87
N VAL A 142 7.74 -12.89 13.05
CA VAL A 142 6.31 -12.92 13.32
C VAL A 142 5.97 -13.97 14.36
N ASN A 143 5.37 -13.57 15.48
CA ASN A 143 4.94 -14.44 16.59
C ASN A 143 6.09 -15.29 17.17
N GLY A 144 7.32 -14.77 17.17
CA GLY A 144 8.48 -15.45 17.77
C GLY A 144 8.83 -16.78 17.10
N ARG A 145 8.50 -16.93 15.81
CA ARG A 145 8.73 -18.15 15.01
C ARG A 145 10.19 -18.56 14.88
N GLY A 146 11.14 -17.72 15.31
CA GLY A 146 12.52 -18.15 15.55
C GLY A 146 13.36 -18.30 14.29
N PHE A 147 13.01 -17.64 13.17
CA PHE A 147 13.76 -17.70 11.90
C PHE A 147 14.99 -16.78 11.87
N GLY A 148 15.58 -16.47 13.03
CA GLY A 148 16.78 -15.67 13.18
C GLY A 148 18.03 -16.22 12.47
N PHE A 149 18.00 -17.44 11.93
CA PHE A 149 19.12 -17.93 11.10
C PHE A 149 19.18 -17.28 9.71
N ARG A 150 18.07 -16.71 9.20
CA ARG A 150 18.05 -15.98 7.92
C ARG A 150 18.05 -14.47 8.08
N LEU A 151 17.66 -13.96 9.23
CA LEU A 151 17.65 -12.54 9.55
C LEU A 151 18.78 -12.24 10.53
N SER A 152 19.72 -11.38 10.16
CA SER A 152 20.72 -10.91 11.13
C SER A 152 20.12 -9.92 12.13
N HIS A 153 19.04 -9.23 11.75
CA HIS A 153 18.33 -8.23 12.56
C HIS A 153 16.83 -8.51 12.56
N PRO A 154 16.37 -9.56 13.29
CA PRO A 154 14.94 -9.83 13.41
C PRO A 154 14.26 -8.75 14.25
N VAL A 155 13.11 -8.27 13.78
CA VAL A 155 12.25 -7.32 14.49
C VAL A 155 10.97 -8.01 14.92
N PRO A 156 10.62 -8.07 16.21
CA PRO A 156 9.41 -8.75 16.66
C PRO A 156 8.15 -8.13 16.06
N LEU A 157 7.26 -8.98 15.53
CA LEU A 157 5.92 -8.58 15.10
C LEU A 157 4.90 -9.59 15.62
N TYR A 158 3.91 -9.13 16.38
CA TYR A 158 2.90 -10.00 16.98
C TYR A 158 1.54 -9.78 16.31
N VAL A 159 0.91 -10.85 15.83
CA VAL A 159 -0.34 -10.82 15.05
C VAL A 159 -1.25 -12.00 15.40
N GLY A 160 -2.53 -11.89 15.03
CA GLY A 160 -3.54 -12.92 15.30
C GLY A 160 -3.78 -13.08 16.80
N ASP A 161 -3.94 -14.33 17.24
CA ASP A 161 -4.27 -14.66 18.64
C ASP A 161 -3.05 -14.63 19.59
N HIS A 162 -1.92 -14.08 19.15
CA HIS A 162 -0.72 -14.00 19.99
C HIS A 162 -0.98 -13.03 21.18
N PRO A 163 -0.59 -13.37 22.43
CA PRO A 163 -0.89 -12.53 23.61
C PRO A 163 -0.37 -11.09 23.52
N LEU A 164 0.69 -10.88 22.75
CA LEU A 164 1.31 -9.57 22.51
C LEU A 164 0.80 -8.86 21.23
N ALA A 165 -0.18 -9.42 20.51
CA ALA A 165 -0.69 -8.82 19.27
C ALA A 165 -1.28 -7.41 19.50
N GLY A 166 -1.79 -7.14 20.70
CA GLY A 166 -2.26 -5.82 21.13
C GLY A 166 -1.22 -4.70 20.98
N ARG A 167 0.08 -5.02 20.97
CA ARG A 167 1.17 -4.03 20.79
C ARG A 167 1.16 -3.35 19.41
N ASN A 168 0.46 -3.92 18.44
CA ASN A 168 0.37 -3.37 17.08
C ASN A 168 -0.97 -2.69 16.78
N VAL A 169 -1.90 -2.67 17.75
CA VAL A 169 -3.16 -1.95 17.61
C VAL A 169 -2.88 -0.44 17.51
N GLY A 170 -3.56 0.23 16.57
CA GLY A 170 -3.34 1.66 16.30
C GLY A 170 -2.08 1.97 15.49
N ARG A 171 -1.26 0.97 15.12
CA ARG A 171 -0.04 1.19 14.33
C ARG A 171 -0.31 1.04 12.84
N HIS A 172 0.15 2.01 12.06
CA HIS A 172 0.06 1.98 10.60
C HIS A 172 1.08 1.02 9.98
N LEU A 173 0.77 0.40 8.84
CA LEU A 173 1.71 -0.51 8.14
C LEU A 173 3.04 0.17 7.79
N ASN A 174 3.00 1.46 7.48
CA ASN A 174 4.21 2.28 7.28
C ASN A 174 5.13 2.25 8.50
N GLU A 175 4.58 2.38 9.71
CA GLU A 175 5.35 2.30 10.96
C GLU A 175 6.00 0.92 11.12
N LEU A 176 5.25 -0.14 10.81
CA LEU A 176 5.77 -1.50 10.88
C LEU A 176 6.94 -1.71 9.89
N PHE A 177 6.87 -1.15 8.69
CA PHE A 177 8.02 -1.19 7.77
C PHE A 177 9.22 -0.41 8.31
N HIS A 178 8.99 0.75 8.95
CA HIS A 178 10.05 1.55 9.58
C HIS A 178 10.69 0.87 10.78
N ASP A 179 9.98 -0.02 11.48
CA ASP A 179 10.57 -0.78 12.59
C ASP A 179 11.76 -1.62 12.16
N LEU A 180 11.83 -2.04 10.89
CA LEU A 180 13.01 -2.74 10.37
C LEU A 180 14.26 -1.86 10.38
N LEU A 181 14.11 -0.59 9.99
CA LEU A 181 15.20 0.39 10.02
C LEU A 181 15.52 0.78 11.47
N ARG A 182 14.50 1.02 12.31
CA ARG A 182 14.67 1.34 13.74
C ARG A 182 15.41 0.24 14.48
N GLY A 183 15.00 -1.02 14.27
CA GLY A 183 15.62 -2.19 14.87
C GLY A 183 17.06 -2.41 14.38
N PHE A 184 17.29 -2.18 13.08
CA PHE A 184 18.65 -2.24 12.49
C PHE A 184 19.59 -1.14 12.99
N LEU A 185 19.07 0.01 13.42
CA LEU A 185 19.86 1.12 13.94
C LEU A 185 19.92 1.15 15.48
N GLY A 186 19.05 0.42 16.16
CA GLY A 186 18.84 0.55 17.60
C GLY A 186 18.21 1.89 17.99
N GLN A 187 17.44 2.51 17.07
CA GLN A 187 16.85 3.84 17.24
C GLN A 187 15.31 3.76 17.18
N PRO A 188 14.62 3.40 18.27
CA PRO A 188 13.18 3.20 18.28
C PRO A 188 12.38 4.50 18.02
N ALA A 189 12.95 5.66 18.32
CA ALA A 189 12.31 6.97 18.14
C ALA A 189 12.53 7.59 16.75
N LEU A 190 13.18 6.88 15.81
CA LEU A 190 13.37 7.41 14.45
C LEU A 190 11.99 7.65 13.80
N PRO A 191 11.70 8.87 13.32
CA PRO A 191 10.40 9.16 12.69
C PRO A 191 10.23 8.35 11.40
N ALA A 192 8.98 8.04 11.07
CA ALA A 192 8.64 7.41 9.81
C ALA A 192 8.31 8.48 8.76
N GLU A 193 9.02 8.44 7.62
CA GLU A 193 8.67 9.29 6.50
C GLU A 193 7.36 8.80 5.83
N PRO A 194 6.47 9.72 5.41
CA PRO A 194 5.21 9.36 4.77
C PRO A 194 5.45 8.85 3.34
N PRO A 195 4.58 7.99 2.78
CA PRO A 195 4.66 7.56 1.38
C PRO A 195 4.75 8.71 0.37
N LEU A 196 5.51 8.50 -0.70
CA LEU A 196 5.72 9.48 -1.77
C LEU A 196 5.68 8.77 -3.12
N LEU A 197 5.00 9.38 -4.08
CA LEU A 197 5.10 9.04 -5.50
C LEU A 197 5.39 10.30 -6.31
N ARG A 198 5.93 10.11 -7.52
CA ARG A 198 6.19 11.20 -8.47
C ARG A 198 5.67 10.83 -9.85
N VAL A 199 5.17 11.86 -10.52
CA VAL A 199 4.94 11.89 -11.97
C VAL A 199 5.85 12.94 -12.57
N THR A 200 6.30 12.70 -13.79
CA THR A 200 7.11 13.64 -14.55
C THR A 200 6.24 14.77 -15.12
N ASP A 201 6.87 15.88 -15.50
CA ASP A 201 6.16 17.00 -16.13
C ASP A 201 5.54 16.60 -17.47
N ALA A 202 6.21 15.71 -18.22
CA ALA A 202 5.68 15.17 -19.47
C ALA A 202 4.42 14.32 -19.25
N GLU A 203 4.43 13.44 -18.24
CA GLU A 203 3.24 12.65 -17.88
C GLU A 203 2.09 13.55 -17.41
N ARG A 204 2.41 14.60 -16.62
CA ARG A 204 1.43 15.59 -16.18
C ARG A 204 0.81 16.30 -17.38
N ALA A 205 1.62 16.83 -18.29
CA ALA A 205 1.16 17.53 -19.49
C ALA A 205 0.32 16.62 -20.41
N GLU A 206 0.70 15.35 -20.56
CA GLU A 206 -0.10 14.36 -21.31
C GLU A 206 -1.48 14.16 -20.66
N ALA A 207 -1.53 14.04 -19.33
CA ALA A 207 -2.79 13.89 -18.62
C ALA A 207 -3.63 15.18 -18.64
N GLU A 208 -3.02 16.37 -18.58
CA GLU A 208 -3.71 17.66 -18.74
C GLU A 208 -4.37 17.76 -20.13
N ALA A 209 -3.61 17.44 -21.17
CA ALA A 209 -4.11 17.41 -22.55
C ALA A 209 -5.22 16.36 -22.72
N TRP A 210 -5.08 15.19 -22.10
CA TRP A 210 -6.10 14.14 -22.13
C TRP A 210 -7.38 14.57 -21.45
N LEU A 211 -7.30 15.30 -20.32
CA LEU A 211 -8.47 15.78 -19.59
C LEU A 211 -9.31 16.79 -20.39
N SER A 212 -8.67 17.61 -21.24
CA SER A 212 -9.26 18.64 -22.13
C SER A 212 -10.08 19.74 -21.43
N ALA A 213 -9.91 21.00 -21.86
CA ALA A 213 -10.39 22.19 -21.17
C ALA A 213 -11.94 22.39 -21.17
N PRO A 214 -12.47 23.17 -20.21
CA PRO A 214 -11.75 23.79 -19.09
C PRO A 214 -11.77 22.85 -17.90
N VAL A 215 -10.63 22.19 -17.63
CA VAL A 215 -10.34 21.75 -16.28
C VAL A 215 -10.42 23.02 -15.44
N VAL A 216 -11.49 23.12 -14.65
CA VAL A 216 -11.67 24.15 -13.63
C VAL A 216 -10.32 24.33 -12.96
N ALA A 217 -9.86 25.56 -12.75
CA ALA A 217 -8.55 25.87 -12.15
C ALA A 217 -8.26 25.10 -10.82
N ALA A 218 -9.28 24.46 -10.23
CA ALA A 218 -9.21 23.62 -9.05
C ALA A 218 -8.97 22.10 -9.29
N GLY A 219 -8.99 21.57 -10.52
CA GLY A 219 -8.82 20.13 -10.84
C GLY A 219 -10.12 19.29 -10.76
N PRO A 220 -10.17 18.06 -11.34
CA PRO A 220 -11.34 17.18 -11.30
C PRO A 220 -11.48 16.44 -9.96
N ALA A 221 -12.67 15.91 -9.68
CA ALA A 221 -12.84 14.82 -8.72
C ALA A 221 -12.58 13.48 -9.41
N VAL A 222 -11.80 12.60 -8.78
CA VAL A 222 -11.55 11.25 -9.29
C VAL A 222 -12.22 10.21 -8.40
N LEU A 223 -13.06 9.35 -8.98
CA LEU A 223 -13.73 8.26 -8.29
C LEU A 223 -13.05 6.93 -8.61
N LEU A 224 -12.84 6.11 -7.58
CA LEU A 224 -12.15 4.81 -7.65
C LEU A 224 -13.08 3.69 -7.15
N PRO A 225 -14.10 3.27 -7.93
CA PRO A 225 -14.99 2.16 -7.60
C PRO A 225 -14.30 0.79 -7.83
N CYS A 226 -13.02 0.67 -7.46
CA CYS A 226 -12.19 -0.50 -7.74
C CYS A 226 -11.67 -1.15 -6.45
N GLY A 227 -11.30 -2.43 -6.54
CA GLY A 227 -10.73 -3.19 -5.43
C GLY A 227 -10.72 -4.69 -5.71
N THR A 228 -9.83 -5.42 -5.04
CA THR A 228 -9.66 -6.86 -5.28
C THR A 228 -10.60 -7.73 -4.47
N ASP A 229 -11.09 -7.23 -3.33
CA ASP A 229 -12.00 -7.96 -2.44
C ASP A 229 -13.41 -7.37 -2.55
N PRO A 230 -14.41 -8.10 -3.06
CA PRO A 230 -15.76 -7.60 -3.25
C PRO A 230 -16.41 -7.02 -1.99
N ILE A 231 -16.10 -7.58 -0.81
CA ILE A 231 -16.61 -7.10 0.48
C ILE A 231 -16.09 -5.70 0.87
N LYS A 232 -15.10 -5.16 0.14
CA LYS A 232 -14.55 -3.81 0.35
C LYS A 232 -15.12 -2.78 -0.63
N LEU A 233 -16.02 -3.19 -1.53
CA LEU A 233 -16.52 -2.32 -2.59
C LEU A 233 -17.80 -1.61 -2.15
N TRP A 234 -17.78 -0.27 -2.17
CA TRP A 234 -19.01 0.51 -2.13
C TRP A 234 -19.77 0.35 -3.47
N PRO A 235 -21.11 0.27 -3.47
CA PRO A 235 -21.90 -0.02 -4.66
C PRO A 235 -21.65 0.95 -5.82
N ALA A 236 -21.53 0.43 -7.04
CA ALA A 236 -21.29 1.25 -8.23
C ALA A 236 -22.39 2.30 -8.47
N GLY A 237 -23.67 1.95 -8.22
CA GLY A 237 -24.79 2.91 -8.32
C GLY A 237 -24.62 4.11 -7.39
N ARG A 238 -24.13 3.88 -6.16
CA ARG A 238 -23.85 4.97 -5.21
C ARG A 238 -22.67 5.85 -5.65
N TYR A 239 -21.67 5.28 -6.32
CA TYR A 239 -20.63 6.08 -6.97
C TYR A 239 -21.17 6.92 -8.13
N ALA A 240 -22.15 6.42 -8.89
CA ALA A 240 -22.79 7.19 -9.95
C ALA A 240 -23.61 8.37 -9.41
N GLU A 241 -24.42 8.12 -8.37
CA GLU A 241 -25.13 9.20 -7.65
C GLU A 241 -24.16 10.24 -7.05
N LEU A 242 -23.02 9.79 -6.50
CA LEU A 242 -21.97 10.69 -6.02
C LEU A 242 -21.37 11.52 -7.16
N ALA A 243 -21.15 10.91 -8.34
CA ALA A 243 -20.62 11.60 -9.50
C ALA A 243 -21.58 12.71 -9.97
N GLU A 244 -22.88 12.42 -10.01
CA GLU A 244 -23.93 13.41 -10.33
C GLU A 244 -23.90 14.57 -9.32
N ALA A 245 -23.91 14.27 -8.02
CA ALA A 245 -23.88 15.30 -6.97
C ALA A 245 -22.62 16.19 -7.01
N LEU A 246 -21.45 15.64 -7.38
CA LEU A 246 -20.22 16.41 -7.54
C LEU A 246 -20.20 17.23 -8.83
N ALA A 247 -20.80 16.70 -9.90
CA ALA A 247 -20.90 17.41 -11.17
C ALA A 247 -21.88 18.59 -11.09
N GLU A 248 -22.97 18.46 -10.34
CA GLU A 248 -23.89 19.57 -10.02
C GLU A 248 -23.19 20.74 -9.32
N ASP A 249 -22.15 20.47 -8.52
CA ASP A 249 -21.30 21.50 -7.91
C ASP A 249 -20.32 22.16 -8.93
N GLY A 250 -20.44 21.84 -10.23
CA GLY A 250 -19.57 22.33 -11.30
C GLY A 250 -18.19 21.66 -11.32
N ARG A 251 -18.01 20.51 -10.65
CA ARG A 251 -16.74 19.77 -10.65
C ARG A 251 -16.72 18.73 -11.78
N PRO A 252 -15.72 18.75 -12.68
CA PRO A 252 -15.53 17.63 -13.60
C PRO A 252 -15.23 16.35 -12.82
N VAL A 253 -15.88 15.25 -13.19
CA VAL A 253 -15.69 13.94 -12.54
C VAL A 253 -15.04 12.96 -13.50
N VAL A 254 -14.05 12.21 -13.01
CA VAL A 254 -13.37 11.13 -13.73
C VAL A 254 -13.49 9.84 -12.94
N VAL A 255 -13.87 8.74 -13.59
CA VAL A 255 -13.85 7.40 -12.98
C VAL A 255 -12.63 6.64 -13.49
N LEU A 256 -11.76 6.21 -12.57
CA LEU A 256 -10.61 5.37 -12.89
C LEU A 256 -10.75 3.98 -12.27
N GLY A 257 -10.16 2.99 -12.95
CA GLY A 257 -10.18 1.59 -12.55
C GLY A 257 -9.31 0.75 -13.48
N GLY A 258 -9.14 -0.53 -13.15
CA GLY A 258 -8.46 -1.48 -14.02
C GLY A 258 -9.39 -2.02 -15.11
N PRO A 259 -8.90 -2.97 -15.93
CA PRO A 259 -9.70 -3.63 -16.96
C PRO A 259 -10.95 -4.33 -16.42
N ALA A 260 -10.91 -4.86 -15.19
CA ALA A 260 -12.04 -5.54 -14.56
C ALA A 260 -13.23 -4.60 -14.33
N GLU A 261 -12.95 -3.33 -13.99
CA GLU A 261 -13.97 -2.32 -13.72
C GLU A 261 -14.66 -1.77 -14.98
N ARG A 262 -14.24 -2.16 -16.20
CA ARG A 262 -14.98 -1.82 -17.44
C ARG A 262 -16.44 -2.28 -17.38
N THR A 263 -16.70 -3.37 -16.68
CA THR A 263 -18.04 -3.93 -16.45
C THR A 263 -18.97 -2.99 -15.68
N LEU A 264 -18.42 -1.98 -14.98
CA LEU A 264 -19.20 -1.00 -14.22
C LEU A 264 -19.75 0.14 -15.08
N ALA A 265 -19.31 0.29 -16.33
CA ALA A 265 -19.71 1.39 -17.21
C ALA A 265 -21.24 1.62 -17.29
N PRO A 266 -22.11 0.58 -17.36
CA PRO A 266 -23.55 0.79 -17.38
C PRO A 266 -24.11 1.53 -16.16
N ALA A 267 -23.48 1.38 -14.98
CA ALA A 267 -23.92 2.07 -13.77
C ALA A 267 -23.70 3.60 -13.83
N PHE A 268 -22.81 4.06 -14.71
CA PHE A 268 -22.42 5.48 -14.85
C PHE A 268 -22.98 6.13 -16.13
N ALA A 269 -23.83 5.44 -16.89
CA ALA A 269 -24.24 5.88 -18.22
C ALA A 269 -25.01 7.21 -18.25
N SER A 270 -25.71 7.57 -17.16
CA SER A 270 -26.45 8.83 -17.03
C SER A 270 -25.61 9.98 -16.46
N ALA A 271 -24.47 9.69 -15.85
CA ALA A 271 -23.72 10.69 -15.09
C ALA A 271 -22.85 11.55 -16.01
N PRO A 272 -22.82 12.89 -15.84
CA PRO A 272 -21.99 13.79 -16.63
C PRO A 272 -20.51 13.71 -16.19
N LEU A 273 -19.84 12.62 -16.57
CA LEU A 273 -18.47 12.30 -16.18
C LEU A 273 -17.64 11.70 -17.32
N ARG A 274 -16.34 11.57 -17.09
CA ARG A 274 -15.45 10.78 -17.94
C ARG A 274 -15.15 9.43 -17.32
N PHE A 275 -15.67 8.36 -17.92
CA PHE A 275 -15.40 7.00 -17.48
C PHE A 275 -14.17 6.45 -18.21
N ALA A 276 -13.10 6.11 -17.49
CA ALA A 276 -11.84 5.67 -18.10
C ALA A 276 -11.27 4.39 -17.45
N ALA A 277 -12.12 3.59 -16.81
CA ALA A 277 -11.69 2.31 -16.24
C ALA A 277 -11.14 1.38 -17.32
N GLY A 278 -9.92 0.88 -17.09
CA GLY A 278 -9.20 -0.01 -18.01
C GLY A 278 -8.61 0.66 -19.24
N GLU A 279 -8.82 1.96 -19.47
CA GLU A 279 -8.32 2.69 -20.65
C GLU A 279 -6.89 3.19 -20.48
N LEU A 280 -6.48 3.46 -19.24
CA LEU A 280 -5.19 4.06 -18.93
C LEU A 280 -4.20 3.02 -18.40
N THR A 281 -2.93 3.24 -18.72
CA THR A 281 -1.83 2.56 -18.02
C THR A 281 -1.74 3.07 -16.59
N LEU A 282 -1.07 2.32 -15.70
CA LEU A 282 -0.89 2.75 -14.31
C LEU A 282 -0.23 4.13 -14.22
N ARG A 283 0.79 4.42 -15.05
CA ARG A 283 1.45 5.75 -15.08
C ARG A 283 0.50 6.87 -15.51
N ARG A 284 -0.30 6.66 -16.55
CA ARG A 284 -1.31 7.65 -16.98
C ARG A 284 -2.38 7.87 -15.91
N SER A 285 -2.80 6.83 -15.21
CA SER A 285 -3.70 6.96 -14.06
C SER A 285 -3.06 7.79 -12.93
N LEU A 286 -1.78 7.58 -12.60
CA LEU A 286 -1.07 8.42 -11.62
C LEU A 286 -0.99 9.88 -12.06
N ALA A 287 -0.78 10.13 -13.35
CA ALA A 287 -0.72 11.48 -13.90
C ALA A 287 -2.07 12.21 -13.80
N VAL A 288 -3.18 11.52 -14.11
CA VAL A 288 -4.54 12.05 -13.88
C VAL A 288 -4.80 12.28 -12.39
N LEU A 289 -4.44 11.34 -11.52
CA LEU A 289 -4.57 11.49 -10.07
C LEU A 289 -3.80 12.72 -9.56
N SER A 290 -2.59 12.97 -10.07
CA SER A 290 -1.73 14.09 -9.64
C SER A 290 -2.29 15.49 -9.92
N GLN A 291 -3.43 15.57 -10.61
CA GLN A 291 -4.15 16.80 -10.95
C GLN A 291 -5.51 16.89 -10.26
N ALA A 292 -5.90 15.88 -9.48
CA ALA A 292 -7.21 15.80 -8.87
C ALA A 292 -7.37 16.81 -7.72
N ALA A 293 -8.50 17.50 -7.68
CA ALA A 293 -8.90 18.30 -6.52
C ALA A 293 -9.19 17.42 -5.29
N LEU A 294 -9.71 16.23 -5.58
CA LEU A 294 -10.24 15.26 -4.64
C LEU A 294 -10.21 13.88 -5.30
N VAL A 295 -9.88 12.85 -4.52
CA VAL A 295 -10.00 11.45 -4.91
C VAL A 295 -10.87 10.72 -3.89
N VAL A 296 -11.92 10.03 -4.34
CA VAL A 296 -12.80 9.24 -3.48
C VAL A 296 -12.75 7.78 -3.93
N GLY A 297 -12.56 6.84 -3.00
CA GLY A 297 -12.42 5.43 -3.36
C GLY A 297 -12.57 4.47 -2.20
N ASN A 298 -12.66 3.19 -2.54
CA ASN A 298 -12.57 2.10 -1.57
C ASN A 298 -11.12 1.96 -1.04
N ASP A 299 -10.89 1.10 -0.06
CA ASP A 299 -9.55 0.65 0.36
C ASP A 299 -8.81 -0.06 -0.80
N THR A 300 -8.12 0.72 -1.65
CA THR A 300 -7.49 0.28 -2.89
C THR A 300 -6.12 0.92 -3.12
N GLY A 301 -5.26 0.26 -3.87
CA GLY A 301 -3.90 0.74 -4.14
C GLY A 301 -3.83 2.06 -4.91
N LEU A 302 -4.80 2.36 -5.76
CA LEU A 302 -4.86 3.67 -6.45
C LEU A 302 -5.21 4.82 -5.50
N LEU A 303 -5.99 4.56 -4.46
CA LEU A 303 -6.31 5.55 -3.44
C LEU A 303 -5.07 5.87 -2.58
N HIS A 304 -4.32 4.83 -2.21
CA HIS A 304 -2.99 4.98 -1.60
C HIS A 304 -2.03 5.79 -2.48
N ALA A 305 -2.04 5.53 -3.78
CA ALA A 305 -1.21 6.25 -4.73
C ALA A 305 -1.59 7.74 -4.82
N ALA A 306 -2.88 8.07 -4.83
CA ALA A 306 -3.35 9.46 -4.78
C ALA A 306 -2.88 10.18 -3.51
N ALA A 307 -2.99 9.53 -2.35
CA ALA A 307 -2.51 10.07 -1.08
C ALA A 307 -1.00 10.31 -1.11
N ALA A 308 -0.22 9.39 -1.71
CA ALA A 308 1.23 9.50 -1.85
C ALA A 308 1.66 10.57 -2.88
N LEU A 309 0.81 10.92 -3.84
CA LEU A 309 0.94 12.09 -4.74
C LEU A 309 0.53 13.41 -4.08
N GLY A 310 0.13 13.39 -2.80
CA GLY A 310 -0.26 14.58 -2.04
C GLY A 310 -1.66 15.10 -2.34
N GLN A 311 -2.50 14.30 -3.00
CA GLN A 311 -3.86 14.69 -3.36
C GLN A 311 -4.78 14.53 -2.15
N ALA A 312 -5.87 15.30 -2.12
CA ALA A 312 -6.87 15.13 -1.08
C ALA A 312 -7.65 13.83 -1.32
N THR A 313 -7.66 12.92 -0.35
CA THR A 313 -8.24 11.58 -0.50
C THR A 313 -9.31 11.28 0.54
N LEU A 314 -10.46 10.78 0.10
CA LEU A 314 -11.53 10.26 0.95
C LEU A 314 -11.65 8.75 0.73
N GLY A 315 -11.24 7.97 1.73
CA GLY A 315 -11.31 6.51 1.67
C GLY A 315 -12.56 5.97 2.35
N LEU A 316 -13.29 5.11 1.64
CA LEU A 316 -14.46 4.40 2.14
C LEU A 316 -14.01 3.04 2.70
N PHE A 317 -14.04 2.91 4.03
CA PHE A 317 -13.53 1.73 4.73
C PHE A 317 -14.67 0.93 5.36
N GLY A 318 -14.66 -0.38 5.09
CA GLY A 318 -15.58 -1.35 5.66
C GLY A 318 -14.85 -2.34 6.58
N PRO A 319 -14.59 -3.59 6.15
CA PRO A 319 -14.13 -4.67 7.05
C PRO A 319 -12.65 -4.58 7.49
N THR A 320 -11.86 -3.64 6.96
CA THR A 320 -10.42 -3.52 7.20
C THR A 320 -10.08 -2.51 8.30
N ALA A 321 -8.97 -2.74 9.01
CA ALA A 321 -8.48 -1.83 10.03
C ALA A 321 -7.93 -0.55 9.41
N TRP A 322 -8.76 0.49 9.34
CA TRP A 322 -8.41 1.77 8.73
C TRP A 322 -7.20 2.47 9.38
N TRP A 323 -6.92 2.25 10.67
CA TRP A 323 -5.71 2.80 11.31
C TRP A 323 -4.43 2.10 10.85
N ALA A 324 -4.52 0.84 10.41
CA ALA A 324 -3.39 0.03 10.00
C ALA A 324 -3.12 0.14 8.48
N PHE A 325 -4.18 0.25 7.69
CA PHE A 325 -4.16 0.22 6.23
C PHE A 325 -4.72 1.48 5.57
N GLY A 326 -5.03 2.52 6.35
CA GLY A 326 -5.41 3.83 5.84
C GLY A 326 -4.19 4.65 5.43
N TYR A 327 -4.13 5.90 5.85
CA TYR A 327 -3.08 6.81 5.39
C TYR A 327 -2.00 6.99 6.46
N ALA A 328 -0.75 7.03 6.02
CA ALA A 328 0.39 7.26 6.91
C ALA A 328 0.73 8.76 6.99
N GLY A 329 0.87 9.26 8.21
CA GLY A 329 1.33 10.62 8.50
C GLY A 329 0.24 11.69 8.34
N ASP A 330 0.12 12.56 9.35
CA ASP A 330 -0.87 13.64 9.42
C ASP A 330 -0.28 15.02 9.09
N ALA A 331 0.95 15.06 8.55
CA ALA A 331 1.72 16.30 8.31
C ALA A 331 1.16 17.09 7.11
N GLY A 332 -0.02 17.70 7.29
CA GLY A 332 -0.67 18.57 6.29
C GLY A 332 -1.29 17.85 5.10
N ARG A 333 -1.43 16.52 5.14
CA ARG A 333 -2.08 15.76 4.07
C ARG A 333 -3.59 15.73 4.29
N ARG A 334 -4.36 16.12 3.27
CA ARG A 334 -5.83 16.09 3.26
C ARG A 334 -6.37 14.68 2.98
N ASN A 335 -6.01 13.71 3.81
CA ASN A 335 -6.49 12.34 3.68
C ASN A 335 -7.49 12.02 4.81
N ARG A 336 -8.69 11.57 4.48
CA ARG A 336 -9.74 11.24 5.44
C ARG A 336 -10.28 9.85 5.19
N VAL A 337 -10.55 9.13 6.28
CA VAL A 337 -11.30 7.87 6.24
C VAL A 337 -12.75 8.17 6.60
N LEU A 338 -13.67 7.63 5.81
CA LEU A 338 -15.08 7.54 6.14
C LEU A 338 -15.44 6.07 6.35
N ARG A 339 -16.14 5.80 7.45
CA ARG A 339 -16.53 4.47 7.89
C ARG A 339 -17.81 4.57 8.71
N THR A 340 -18.48 3.43 8.83
CA THR A 340 -19.56 3.24 9.80
C THR A 340 -19.00 2.87 11.17
N ASP A 341 -19.80 3.05 12.23
CA ASP A 341 -19.44 2.70 13.61
C ASP A 341 -19.95 1.30 14.03
N LEU A 342 -20.05 0.38 13.08
CA LEU A 342 -20.48 -0.98 13.38
C LEU A 342 -19.46 -1.69 14.30
N PRO A 343 -19.87 -2.32 15.42
CA PRO A 343 -18.95 -2.91 16.40
C PRO A 343 -18.04 -4.01 15.85
N CYS A 344 -18.42 -4.63 14.74
CA CYS A 344 -17.60 -5.66 14.10
C CYS A 344 -16.49 -5.07 13.23
N VAL A 345 -16.47 -3.77 12.95
CA VAL A 345 -15.46 -3.13 12.10
C VAL A 345 -14.24 -2.76 12.95
N PRO A 346 -13.04 -3.29 12.65
CA PRO A 346 -12.69 -4.20 11.56
C PRO A 346 -12.87 -5.69 11.92
N CYS A 347 -13.43 -6.48 11.00
CA CYS A 347 -13.62 -7.93 11.19
C CYS A 347 -12.66 -8.78 10.35
N PHE A 348 -12.00 -8.18 9.35
CA PHE A 348 -11.15 -8.87 8.37
C PHE A 348 -11.81 -10.07 7.66
N ALA A 349 -13.15 -10.14 7.69
CA ALA A 349 -13.88 -11.23 7.06
C ALA A 349 -13.86 -11.08 5.54
N SER A 350 -13.76 -12.20 4.83
CA SER A 350 -13.98 -12.25 3.37
C SER A 350 -15.47 -12.35 2.99
N VAL A 351 -16.32 -12.67 3.97
CA VAL A 351 -17.78 -12.81 3.81
C VAL A 351 -18.47 -12.17 5.02
N CYS A 352 -19.45 -11.30 4.76
CA CYS A 352 -20.17 -10.59 5.81
C CYS A 352 -21.07 -11.56 6.61
N ARG A 353 -20.96 -11.53 7.94
CA ARG A 353 -21.78 -12.34 8.85
C ARG A 353 -23.11 -11.68 9.24
N LEU A 354 -23.26 -10.38 8.98
CA LEU A 354 -24.52 -9.65 9.20
C LEU A 354 -25.52 -9.89 8.06
N LEU A 355 -25.05 -10.30 6.89
CA LEU A 355 -25.91 -10.69 5.78
C LEU A 355 -26.37 -12.15 5.97
N PRO A 356 -27.66 -12.44 5.71
CA PRO A 356 -28.15 -13.80 5.73
C PRO A 356 -27.49 -14.64 4.61
N PRO A 357 -27.42 -15.98 4.73
CA PRO A 357 -26.66 -16.84 3.83
C PRO A 357 -26.90 -16.61 2.34
N GLU A 358 -28.14 -16.35 1.95
CA GLU A 358 -28.60 -16.11 0.58
C GLU A 358 -28.13 -14.78 -0.01
N ARG A 359 -27.77 -13.81 0.83
CA ARG A 359 -27.25 -12.48 0.43
C ARG A 359 -25.74 -12.35 0.60
N ARG A 360 -25.05 -13.43 0.99
CA ARG A 360 -23.58 -13.41 1.14
C ARG A 360 -22.93 -13.22 -0.23
N GLY A 361 -22.12 -12.17 -0.35
CA GLY A 361 -21.51 -11.74 -1.61
C GLY A 361 -22.02 -10.38 -2.08
N GLU A 362 -23.16 -9.93 -1.56
CA GLU A 362 -23.59 -8.54 -1.67
C GLU A 362 -22.72 -7.61 -0.83
N THR A 363 -22.86 -6.31 -1.08
CA THR A 363 -22.21 -5.24 -0.31
C THR A 363 -22.57 -5.35 1.17
N PRO A 364 -21.59 -5.34 2.09
CA PRO A 364 -21.86 -5.43 3.52
C PRO A 364 -22.47 -4.13 4.07
N PRO A 365 -23.26 -4.18 5.16
CA PRO A 365 -23.82 -2.98 5.80
C PRO A 365 -22.77 -1.91 6.15
N CYS A 366 -21.55 -2.33 6.52
CA CYS A 366 -20.48 -1.38 6.85
C CYS A 366 -20.08 -0.44 5.72
N LEU A 367 -20.40 -0.79 4.48
CA LEU A 367 -20.24 0.05 3.30
C LEU A 367 -21.59 0.52 2.76
N ASP A 368 -22.61 -0.33 2.72
CA ASP A 368 -23.91 0.02 2.15
C ASP A 368 -24.61 1.14 2.96
N ASP A 369 -24.41 1.18 4.27
CA ASP A 369 -24.96 2.23 5.14
C ASP A 369 -24.23 3.58 5.00
N LEU A 370 -23.12 3.63 4.27
CA LEU A 370 -22.49 4.90 3.89
C LEU A 370 -23.34 5.57 2.80
N ALA A 371 -24.28 6.41 3.23
CA ALA A 371 -25.16 7.16 2.35
C ALA A 371 -24.38 8.13 1.44
N VAL A 372 -24.85 8.27 0.19
CA VAL A 372 -24.22 9.15 -0.82
C VAL A 372 -24.13 10.59 -0.30
N GLY A 373 -25.18 11.10 0.35
CA GLY A 373 -25.18 12.45 0.94
C GLY A 373 -24.05 12.67 1.95
N THR A 374 -23.83 11.71 2.85
CA THR A 374 -22.73 11.76 3.83
C THR A 374 -21.36 11.73 3.15
N VAL A 375 -21.20 10.90 2.11
CA VAL A 375 -19.96 10.84 1.33
C VAL A 375 -19.73 12.15 0.58
N ALA A 376 -20.75 12.72 -0.05
CA ALA A 376 -20.69 13.97 -0.78
C ALA A 376 -20.35 15.15 0.13
N GLU A 377 -20.94 15.22 1.32
CA GLU A 377 -20.62 16.25 2.33
C GLU A 377 -19.14 16.15 2.76
N ALA A 378 -18.67 14.94 3.10
CA ALA A 378 -17.28 14.71 3.48
C ALA A 378 -16.32 15.06 2.33
N ALA A 379 -16.67 14.71 1.09
CA ALA A 379 -15.95 15.04 -0.12
C ALA A 379 -15.83 16.55 -0.33
N ARG A 380 -16.94 17.28 -0.21
CA ARG A 380 -16.98 18.76 -0.34
C ARG A 380 -16.16 19.45 0.73
N ALA A 381 -16.28 19.01 1.98
CA ALA A 381 -15.49 19.52 3.09
C ALA A 381 -14.00 19.31 2.83
N LEU A 382 -13.65 18.13 2.31
CA LEU A 382 -12.27 17.81 1.98
C LEU A 382 -11.76 18.62 0.79
N ALA A 383 -12.58 18.91 -0.23
CA ALA A 383 -12.19 19.61 -1.46
C ALA A 383 -11.90 21.12 -1.28
N ARG A 384 -12.37 21.73 -0.19
CA ARG A 384 -12.08 23.14 0.12
C ARG A 384 -10.57 23.33 0.35
N PRO A 385 -9.95 24.40 -0.17
CA PRO A 385 -8.57 24.74 0.18
C PRO A 385 -8.44 24.84 1.69
N ALA A 386 -7.33 24.36 2.27
CA ALA A 386 -7.03 24.65 3.66
C ALA A 386 -7.03 26.18 3.81
N ALA A 387 -7.79 26.71 4.77
CA ALA A 387 -7.75 28.14 5.05
C ALA A 387 -6.29 28.52 5.31
N ALA A 388 -5.80 29.55 4.61
CA ALA A 388 -4.46 30.08 4.83
C ALA A 388 -4.45 30.74 6.21
N GLY A 389 -4.14 29.97 7.27
CA GLY A 389 -4.16 30.47 8.62
C GLY A 389 -4.46 29.41 9.66
N GLU A 390 -3.54 28.47 9.85
CA GLU A 390 -3.19 27.94 11.17
C GLU A 390 -1.81 27.31 11.01
N GLY A 391 -0.81 28.13 11.32
CA GLY A 391 0.59 27.77 11.18
C GLY A 391 0.91 26.55 12.02
N ALA A 392 1.69 25.66 11.42
CA ALA A 392 2.59 24.81 12.19
C ALA A 392 3.47 25.74 13.04
N ALA A 393 3.10 25.87 14.32
CA ALA A 393 4.02 26.30 15.35
C ALA A 393 4.95 25.10 15.67
N PRO A 394 6.23 25.37 15.95
CA PRO A 394 7.35 24.44 15.77
C PRO A 394 7.29 23.15 16.58
#